data_AF-A0A8T4VVB8-F1
#
_entry.id   AF-A0A8T4VVB8-F1
#
_cell.length_a   1.000
_cell.length_b   1.000
_cell.length_c   1.000
_cell.angle_alpha   90.00
_cell.angle_beta   90.00
_cell.angle_gamma   90.00
#
_symmetry.space_group_name_H-M   'P 1'
#
loop_
_entity.id
_entity.type
_entity.pdbx_description
1 polymer ?
#
loop_
_entity_poly.entity_id
_entity_poly.type
_entity_poly.pdbx_seq_one_letter_code
_entity_poly.pdbx_strand_id
1 'polypeptide(L)' 'MVSITLKVTDEFKKMIKQLSWVNWSEIAREESLRKLEEEKALEKFRKIISKSNFSEKDADELAKKVKKSMHKDLKDKELI' A
#
# COMPACT_ATOMS: atom_id res chain seq x y z
N MET A 1 24.88 9.82 15.41
CA MET A 1 24.20 9.40 14.15
C MET A 1 24.56 7.96 13.87
N VAL A 2 23.63 7.18 13.32
CA VAL A 2 23.89 5.81 12.85
C VAL A 2 24.02 5.84 11.34
N SER A 3 25.03 5.16 10.78
CA SER A 3 25.26 5.10 9.33
C SER A 3 24.89 3.73 8.78
N ILE A 4 24.26 3.73 7.60
CA ILE A 4 24.03 2.53 6.81
C ILE A 4 25.00 2.56 5.63
N THR A 5 25.80 1.49 5.48
CA THR A 5 26.73 1.32 4.36
C THR A 5 26.18 0.25 3.43
N LEU A 6 26.03 0.59 2.15
CA LEU A 6 25.47 -0.30 1.13
C LEU A 6 26.55 -0.64 0.10
N LYS A 7 26.57 -1.91 -0.32
CA LYS A 7 27.32 -2.33 -1.51
C LYS A 7 26.40 -2.17 -2.71
N VAL A 8 26.87 -1.44 -3.71
CA VAL A 8 26.16 -1.18 -4.96
C VAL A 8 27.04 -1.58 -6.13
N THR A 9 26.44 -1.80 -7.30
CA THR A 9 27.19 -2.07 -8.52
C THR A 9 27.95 -0.82 -8.99
N ASP A 10 29.02 -1.01 -9.76
CA ASP A 10 29.78 0.11 -10.32
C ASP A 10 28.93 0.95 -11.27
N GLU A 11 28.01 0.33 -12.00
CA GLU A 11 27.05 1.00 -12.87
C GLU A 11 26.14 1.95 -12.07
N PHE A 12 25.53 1.47 -10.99
CA PHE A 12 24.69 2.29 -10.12
C PHE A 12 25.46 3.46 -9.53
N LYS A 13 26.70 3.22 -9.10
CA LYS A 13 27.60 4.29 -8.60
C LYS A 13 27.89 5.33 -9.67
N LYS A 14 28.09 4.93 -10.93
CA LYS A 14 28.30 5.87 -12.05
C LYS A 14 27.05 6.73 -12.29
N MET A 15 25.86 6.12 -12.30
CA MET A 15 24.58 6.83 -12.49
C MET A 15 24.35 7.88 -11.40
N ILE A 16 24.54 7.52 -10.14
CA ILE A 16 24.40 8.44 -9.01
C ILE A 16 25.42 9.59 -9.09
N LYS A 17 26.67 9.30 -9.48
CA LYS A 17 27.72 10.31 -9.62
C LYS A 17 27.44 11.34 -10.72
N GLN A 18 26.75 10.95 -11.80
CA GLN A 18 26.36 11.87 -12.88
C GLN A 18 25.38 12.95 -12.38
N LEU A 19 24.64 12.65 -11.32
CA LEU A 19 23.67 13.52 -10.68
C LEU A 19 24.19 13.96 -9.30
N SER A 20 25.41 14.48 -9.27
CA SER A 20 26.13 14.81 -8.02
C SER A 20 25.50 15.93 -7.19
N TRP A 21 24.61 16.73 -7.80
CA TRP A 21 23.84 17.77 -7.11
C TRP A 21 22.68 17.23 -6.28
N VAL A 22 22.33 15.95 -6.42
CA VAL A 22 21.24 15.31 -5.69
C VAL A 22 21.74 14.78 -4.34
N ASN A 23 20.97 15.02 -3.27
CA ASN A 23 21.24 14.46 -1.94
C ASN A 23 20.74 13.01 -1.85
N TRP A 24 21.53 12.08 -2.37
CA TRP A 24 21.17 10.65 -2.41
C TRP A 24 20.95 10.02 -1.03
N SER A 25 21.58 10.56 0.02
CA SER A 25 21.36 10.07 1.40
C SER A 25 19.96 10.40 1.92
N GLU A 26 19.39 11.53 1.50
CA GLU A 26 18.04 11.94 1.86
C GLU A 26 17.01 11.10 1.12
N ILE A 27 17.17 10.94 -0.20
CA ILE A 27 16.33 10.05 -1.00
C ILE A 27 16.36 8.63 -0.43
N ALA A 28 17.55 8.08 -0.14
CA ALA A 28 17.67 6.75 0.43
C ALA A 28 16.93 6.62 1.77
N ARG A 29 16.93 7.66 2.60
CA ARG A 29 16.23 7.68 3.88
C ARG A 29 14.71 7.70 3.69
N GLU A 30 14.22 8.59 2.84
CA GLU A 30 12.78 8.74 2.58
C GLU A 30 12.19 7.47 1.96
N GLU A 31 12.85 6.92 0.94
CA GLU A 31 12.41 5.70 0.26
C GLU A 31 12.44 4.50 1.21
N SER A 32 13.47 4.40 2.07
CA SER A 32 13.54 3.34 3.09
C SER A 32 12.43 3.46 4.12
N LEU A 33 12.11 4.69 4.57
CA LEU A 33 11.02 4.91 5.51
C LEU A 33 9.67 4.57 4.89
N ARG A 34 9.41 5.02 3.66
CA ARG A 34 8.17 4.69 2.93
C ARG A 34 8.02 3.18 2.80
N LYS A 35 9.08 2.48 2.40
CA LYS A 35 9.03 1.02 2.25
C LYS A 35 8.76 0.32 3.59
N LEU A 36 9.37 0.80 4.68
CA LEU A 36 9.12 0.25 6.02
C LEU A 36 7.67 0.44 6.47
N GLU A 37 7.07 1.59 6.16
CA GLU A 37 5.65 1.86 6.47
C GLU A 37 4.71 0.96 5.67
N GLU A 38 4.98 0.77 4.38
CA GLU A 38 4.26 -0.18 3.52
C GLU A 38 4.31 -1.59 4.10
N GLU A 39 5.50 -2.10 4.45
CA GLU A 39 5.65 -3.45 4.99
C GLU A 39 4.93 -3.60 6.35
N LYS A 40 4.99 -2.57 7.22
CA LYS A 40 4.24 -2.57 8.49
C LYS A 40 2.72 -2.57 8.27
N ALA A 41 2.23 -1.83 7.28
CA ALA A 41 0.82 -1.82 6.93
C ALA A 41 0.37 -3.20 6.41
N LEU A 42 1.16 -3.81 5.53
CA LEU A 42 0.92 -5.17 5.02
C LEU A 42 0.95 -6.21 6.14
N GLU A 43 1.87 -6.11 7.09
CA GLU A 43 1.92 -7.00 8.25
C GLU A 43 0.64 -6.90 9.09
N LYS A 44 0.18 -5.67 9.38
CA LYS A 44 -1.08 -5.44 10.10
C LYS A 44 -2.27 -6.00 9.34
N PHE A 45 -2.33 -5.75 8.03
CA PHE A 45 -3.39 -6.26 7.16
C PHE A 45 -3.43 -7.79 7.16
N ARG A 46 -2.27 -8.45 7.03
CA ARG A 46 -2.15 -9.92 7.12
C ARG A 46 -2.63 -10.46 8.46
N LYS A 47 -2.31 -9.79 9.58
CA LYS A 47 -2.81 -10.17 10.93
C LYS A 47 -4.33 -10.03 11.06
N ILE A 48 -4.94 -9.06 10.38
CA ILE A 48 -6.39 -8.88 10.36
C ILE A 48 -7.03 -10.00 9.52
N ILE A 49 -6.52 -10.23 8.31
CA ILE A 49 -7.02 -11.28 7.42
C ILE A 49 -6.83 -12.67 8.02
N SER A 50 -5.71 -12.95 8.69
CA SER A 50 -5.46 -14.27 9.29
C SER A 50 -6.47 -14.63 10.38
N LYS A 51 -7.17 -13.65 10.95
CA LYS A 51 -8.27 -13.85 11.91
C LYS A 51 -9.65 -13.85 11.26
N SER A 52 -9.71 -13.52 9.96
CA SER A 52 -10.95 -13.41 9.21
C SER A 52 -11.32 -14.77 8.63
N ASN A 53 -12.56 -15.20 8.86
CA ASN A 53 -13.17 -16.34 8.17
C ASN A 53 -13.95 -15.89 6.93
N PHE A 54 -13.77 -14.63 6.49
CA PHE A 54 -14.50 -14.04 5.39
C PHE A 54 -14.21 -14.80 4.09
N SER A 55 -15.26 -15.42 3.55
CA SER A 55 -15.23 -16.25 2.37
C SER A 55 -15.82 -15.55 1.15
N GLU A 56 -15.66 -16.16 -0.03
CA GLU A 56 -16.26 -15.67 -1.27
C GLU A 56 -17.80 -15.64 -1.19
N LYS A 57 -18.41 -16.58 -0.47
CA LYS A 57 -19.86 -16.57 -0.22
C LYS A 57 -20.30 -15.36 0.59
N ASP A 58 -19.51 -14.98 1.60
CA ASP A 58 -19.79 -13.79 2.41
C ASP A 58 -19.69 -12.51 1.55
N ALA A 59 -18.74 -12.47 0.62
CA ALA A 59 -18.61 -11.38 -0.35
C ALA A 59 -19.83 -11.28 -1.28
N ASP A 60 -20.31 -12.41 -1.80
CA ASP A 60 -21.51 -12.48 -2.65
C ASP A 60 -22.79 -12.06 -1.92
N GLU A 61 -22.95 -12.52 -0.67
CA GLU A 61 -24.08 -12.13 0.17
C GLU A 61 -24.06 -10.63 0.48
N LEU A 62 -22.88 -10.09 0.80
CA LEU A 62 -22.69 -8.67 1.01
C LEU A 62 -23.03 -7.87 -0.25
N ALA A 63 -22.55 -8.29 -1.43
CA ALA A 63 -22.83 -7.64 -2.70
C ALA A 63 -24.34 -7.60 -3.00
N LYS A 64 -25.05 -8.72 -2.78
CA LYS A 64 -26.52 -8.79 -2.93
C LYS A 64 -27.22 -7.84 -1.98
N LYS A 65 -26.76 -7.74 -0.72
CA LYS A 65 -27.34 -6.85 0.30
C LYS A 65 -27.13 -5.38 -0.06
N VAL A 66 -25.93 -5.00 -0.48
CA VAL A 66 -25.60 -3.64 -0.94
C VAL A 66 -26.44 -3.27 -2.16
N LYS A 67 -26.55 -4.15 -3.16
CA LYS A 67 -27.36 -3.90 -4.36
C LYS A 67 -28.83 -3.65 -4.01
N LYS A 68 -29.41 -4.45 -3.11
CA LYS A 68 -30.79 -4.26 -2.64
C LYS A 68 -30.97 -2.94 -1.90
N SER A 69 -30.02 -2.58 -1.01
CA SER A 69 -30.07 -1.31 -0.28
C SER A 69 -29.98 -0.13 -1.23
N MET A 70 -29.00 -0.11 -2.15
CA MET A 70 -28.86 0.97 -3.12
C MET A 70 -30.08 1.10 -4.03
N HIS A 71 -30.65 -0.03 -4.48
CA HIS A 71 -31.87 0.02 -5.29
C HIS A 71 -33.03 0.66 -4.54
N LYS A 72 -33.18 0.36 -3.25
CA LYS A 72 -34.19 0.98 -2.39
C LYS A 72 -33.93 2.48 -2.24
N ASP A 73 -32.69 2.87 -1.89
CA ASP A 73 -32.33 4.28 -1.68
C ASP A 73 -32.51 5.13 -2.94
N LEU A 74 -32.24 4.56 -4.13
CA LEU A 74 -32.41 5.25 -5.40
C LEU A 74 -33.90 5.38 -5.79
N LYS A 75 -34.72 4.38 -5.48
CA LYS A 75 -36.19 4.47 -5.61
C LYS A 75 -36.79 5.52 -4.69
N ASP A 76 -36.36 5.53 -3.42
CA ASP A 76 -36.84 6.49 -2.42
C ASP A 76 -36.46 7.94 -2.78
N LYS A 77 -35.45 8.12 -3.62
CA LYS A 77 -35.01 9.42 -4.17
C LYS A 77 -35.57 9.72 -5.57
N GLU A 78 -36.45 8.88 -6.11
CA GLU A 78 -37.03 9.01 -7.46
C GLU A 78 -35.99 9.13 -8.58
N LEU A 79 -34.81 8.55 -8.37
CA LEU A 79 -33.72 8.56 -9.38
C LEU A 79 -33.81 7.35 -10.33
N ILE A 80 -34.58 6.32 -9.96
CA ILE A 80 -34.95 5.14 -10.75
C ILE A 80 -36.33 4.61 -10.34
#